data_AF-A0A931GH15-F1
#
_entry.id   AF-A0A931GH15-F1
#
_cell.length_a   1.000
_cell.length_b   1.000
_cell.length_c   1.000
_cell.angle_alpha   90.00
_cell.angle_beta   90.00
_cell.angle_gamma   90.00
#
_symmetry.space_group_name_H-M   'P 1'
#
loop_
_entity.id
_entity.type
_entity.pdbx_description
1 polymer ?
#
loop_
_entity_poly.entity_id
_entity_poly.type
_entity_poly.pdbx_seq_one_letter_code
_entity_poly.pdbx_strand_id
1 'polypeptide(L)'
;MHPELVTLLRHHIEAFNIPPGGRLFVGPRGGIMTDRTYLGAWHQARQKALSPQEAASPLAETPYALRHAAVSTWLGAGVPPAQVAAWAGHSVAVLLRVYAKCVAGQEEDAKRRITEATRPKSL
;
A
#
# COMPACT_ATOMS: atom_id res chain seq x y z
N MET A 1 5.69 9.37 6.39
CA MET A 1 4.93 9.47 5.12
C MET A 1 5.93 9.75 4.00
N HIS A 2 5.83 9.09 2.84
CA HIS A 2 6.81 9.27 1.77
C HIS A 2 6.78 10.72 1.23
N PRO A 3 7.94 11.36 0.94
CA PRO A 3 7.98 12.75 0.50
C PRO A 3 7.13 13.04 -0.75
N GLU A 4 7.14 12.15 -1.73
CA GLU A 4 6.35 12.32 -2.96
C GLU A 4 4.84 12.38 -2.68
N LEU A 5 4.34 11.54 -1.77
CA LEU A 5 2.94 11.56 -1.37
C LEU A 5 2.59 12.89 -0.69
N VAL A 6 3.49 13.40 0.16
CA VAL A 6 3.30 14.70 0.82
C VAL A 6 3.22 15.81 -0.23
N THR A 7 4.09 15.80 -1.25
CA THR A 7 4.05 16.77 -2.35
C THR A 7 2.73 16.71 -3.11
N LEU A 8 2.27 15.52 -3.49
CA LEU A 8 1.00 15.34 -4.20
C LEU A 8 -0.20 15.83 -3.37
N LEU A 9 -0.24 15.53 -2.07
CA LEU A 9 -1.31 15.95 -1.19
C LEU A 9 -1.32 17.47 -0.97
N ARG A 10 -0.14 18.09 -0.80
CA ARG A 10 -0.05 19.55 -0.67
C ARG A 10 -0.55 20.26 -1.93
N HIS A 11 -0.07 19.82 -3.09
CA HIS A 11 -0.54 20.34 -4.38
C HIS A 11 -2.06 20.22 -4.52
N HIS A 12 -2.64 19.08 -4.13
CA HIS A 12 -4.09 18.87 -4.17
C HIS A 12 -4.85 19.80 -3.21
N ILE A 13 -4.36 19.99 -1.97
CA ILE A 13 -4.97 20.91 -1.01
C ILE A 13 -5.01 22.34 -1.55
N GLU A 14 -3.90 22.79 -2.15
CA GLU A 14 -3.78 24.12 -2.77
C GLU A 14 -4.70 24.24 -3.99
N ALA A 15 -4.65 23.30 -4.92
CA ALA A 15 -5.43 23.33 -6.15
C ALA A 15 -6.95 23.36 -5.92
N PHE A 16 -7.42 22.71 -4.85
CA PHE A 16 -8.85 22.63 -4.51
C PHE A 16 -9.27 23.53 -3.35
N ASN A 17 -8.37 24.39 -2.83
CA ASN A 17 -8.63 25.32 -1.73
C ASN A 17 -9.31 24.65 -0.52
N ILE A 18 -8.78 23.49 -0.10
CA ILE A 18 -9.42 22.66 0.93
C ILE A 18 -9.27 23.34 2.30
N PRO A 19 -10.38 23.69 3.00
CA PRO A 19 -10.28 24.34 4.31
C PRO A 19 -9.78 23.36 5.37
N PRO A 20 -9.21 23.86 6.49
CA PRO A 20 -8.89 23.02 7.64
C PRO A 20 -10.09 22.18 8.09
N GLY A 21 -9.88 20.88 8.27
CA GLY A 21 -10.95 19.93 8.61
C GLY A 21 -11.86 19.53 7.44
N GLY A 22 -11.63 20.07 6.23
CA GLY A 22 -12.32 19.68 5.01
C GLY A 22 -11.94 18.28 4.53
N ARG A 23 -12.78 17.69 3.66
CA ARG A 23 -12.47 16.41 3.02
C ARG A 23 -11.42 16.62 1.94
N LEU A 24 -10.36 15.80 1.96
CA LEU A 24 -9.31 15.85 0.93
C LEU A 24 -9.85 15.53 -0.46
N PHE A 25 -10.73 14.55 -0.57
CA PHE A 25 -11.33 14.14 -1.85
C PHE A 25 -12.85 14.29 -1.77
N VAL A 26 -13.41 15.00 -2.75
CA VAL A 26 -14.85 15.25 -2.89
C VAL A 26 -15.32 14.79 -4.26
N GLY A 27 -16.60 14.43 -4.36
CA GLY A 27 -17.22 14.11 -5.64
C GLY A 27 -17.27 15.34 -6.56
N PRO A 28 -17.51 15.15 -7.87
CA PRO A 28 -17.40 16.23 -8.87
C PRO A 28 -18.35 17.41 -8.65
N ARG A 29 -19.39 17.22 -7.83
CA ARG A 29 -20.38 18.24 -7.45
C ARG A 29 -20.21 18.75 -6.01
N GLY A 30 -19.01 18.59 -5.42
CA GLY A 30 -18.70 19.02 -4.06
C GLY A 30 -19.23 18.13 -2.93
N GLY A 31 -19.89 17.01 -3.27
CA GLY A 31 -20.44 16.04 -2.30
C GLY A 31 -19.46 14.94 -1.90
N ILE A 32 -19.99 13.87 -1.29
CA ILE A 32 -19.22 12.68 -0.93
C ILE A 32 -18.67 12.01 -2.21
N MET A 33 -17.41 11.59 -2.17
CA MET A 33 -16.80 10.78 -3.21
C MET A 33 -17.49 9.41 -3.26
N THR A 34 -18.05 9.05 -4.41
CA THR A 34 -18.72 7.75 -4.60
C THR A 34 -17.78 6.72 -5.21
N ASP A 35 -18.13 5.44 -5.05
CA ASP A 35 -17.39 4.32 -5.63
C ASP A 35 -17.21 4.47 -7.13
N ARG A 36 -18.29 4.79 -7.85
CA ARG A 36 -18.25 5.03 -9.30
C ARG A 36 -17.24 6.13 -9.67
N THR A 37 -17.15 7.19 -8.86
CA THR A 37 -16.26 8.32 -9.16
C THR A 37 -14.79 7.91 -9.03
N TYR A 38 -14.39 7.33 -7.89
CA TYR A 38 -12.97 6.97 -7.72
C TYR A 38 -12.59 5.77 -8.59
N LEU A 39 -13.50 4.82 -8.87
CA LEU A 39 -13.23 3.73 -9.81
C LEU A 39 -13.05 4.26 -11.24
N GLY A 40 -13.82 5.27 -11.66
CA GLY A 40 -13.60 5.94 -12.94
C GLY A 40 -12.21 6.56 -13.05
N ALA A 41 -11.79 7.30 -12.02
CA ALA A 41 -10.43 7.87 -11.95
C ALA A 41 -9.35 6.77 -11.93
N TRP A 42 -9.60 5.66 -11.24
CA TRP A 42 -8.70 4.51 -11.19
C TRP A 42 -8.48 3.87 -12.56
N HIS A 43 -9.56 3.57 -13.29
CA HIS A 43 -9.44 2.98 -14.63
C HIS A 43 -8.67 3.91 -15.58
N GLN A 44 -8.89 5.22 -15.51
CA GLN A 44 -8.12 6.18 -16.29
C GLN A 44 -6.63 6.19 -15.90
N ALA A 45 -6.32 6.10 -14.60
CA ALA A 45 -4.94 6.01 -14.13
C ALA A 45 -4.26 4.73 -14.62
N ARG A 46 -4.94 3.57 -14.57
CA ARG A 46 -4.42 2.30 -15.12
C ARG A 46 -4.06 2.42 -16.59
N GLN A 47 -4.95 2.99 -17.42
CA GLN A 47 -4.70 3.16 -18.85
C GLN A 47 -3.54 4.09 -19.17
N LYS A 48 -3.23 5.05 -18.28
CA LYS A 48 -2.10 5.97 -18.45
C LYS A 48 -0.77 5.38 -17.97
N ALA A 49 -0.79 4.55 -16.93
CA ALA A 49 0.41 4.06 -16.27
C ALA A 49 0.89 2.70 -16.79
N LEU A 50 -0.02 1.86 -17.30
CA LEU A 50 0.27 0.51 -17.75
C LEU A 50 0.35 0.44 -19.28
N SER A 51 1.10 -0.54 -19.80
CA SER A 51 1.02 -0.86 -21.23
C SER A 51 -0.39 -1.37 -21.60
N PRO A 52 -0.79 -1.32 -22.89
CA PRO A 52 -2.10 -1.82 -23.32
C PRO A 52 -2.36 -3.28 -22.92
N GLN A 53 -1.33 -4.12 -22.98
CA GLN A 53 -1.42 -5.54 -22.60
C GLN A 53 -1.63 -5.70 -21.09
N GLU A 54 -0.90 -4.95 -20.27
CA GLU A 54 -1.05 -4.96 -18.81
C GLU A 54 -2.40 -4.40 -18.38
N ALA A 55 -2.86 -3.31 -19.00
CA ALA A 55 -4.15 -2.69 -18.70
C ALA A 55 -5.33 -3.62 -19.03
N ALA A 56 -5.19 -4.45 -20.07
CA ALA A 56 -6.15 -5.50 -20.44
C ALA A 56 -6.09 -6.75 -19.53
N SER A 57 -5.05 -6.89 -18.71
CA SER A 57 -4.92 -7.98 -17.76
C SER A 57 -5.59 -7.67 -16.40
N PRO A 58 -5.74 -8.67 -15.50
CA PRO A 58 -6.19 -8.45 -14.12
C PRO A 58 -5.23 -7.61 -13.25
N LEU A 59 -4.06 -7.21 -13.76
CA LEU A 59 -3.07 -6.45 -12.99
C LEU A 59 -3.66 -5.14 -12.46
N ALA A 60 -3.72 -4.99 -11.14
CA ALA A 60 -4.24 -3.78 -10.51
C ALA A 60 -5.70 -3.45 -10.92
N GLU A 61 -6.52 -4.46 -11.23
CA GLU A 61 -7.92 -4.28 -11.68
C GLU A 61 -8.73 -3.39 -10.73
N THR A 62 -8.53 -3.51 -9.43
CA THR A 62 -9.16 -2.68 -8.39
C THR A 62 -8.12 -1.88 -7.60
N PRO A 63 -8.51 -0.73 -7.00
CA PRO A 63 -7.60 0.00 -6.10
C PRO A 63 -7.12 -0.85 -4.92
N TYR A 64 -7.91 -1.84 -4.49
CA TYR A 64 -7.54 -2.76 -3.42
C TYR A 64 -6.30 -3.60 -3.75
N ALA A 65 -5.99 -3.79 -5.04
CA ALA A 65 -4.74 -4.42 -5.46
C ALA A 65 -3.49 -3.63 -5.04
N LEU A 66 -3.55 -2.29 -4.98
CA LEU A 66 -2.43 -1.48 -4.48
C LEU A 66 -2.17 -1.73 -2.99
N ARG A 67 -3.24 -1.93 -2.21
CA ARG A 67 -3.13 -2.29 -0.80
C ARG A 67 -2.51 -3.68 -0.64
N HIS A 68 -2.90 -4.64 -1.46
CA HIS A 68 -2.23 -5.94 -1.50
C HIS A 68 -0.74 -5.81 -1.82
N ALA A 69 -0.39 -5.05 -2.85
CA ALA A 69 1.00 -4.81 -3.23
C ALA A 69 1.79 -4.19 -2.07
N ALA A 70 1.29 -3.12 -1.46
CA ALA A 70 1.96 -2.44 -0.34
C ALA A 70 2.23 -3.39 0.85
N VAL A 71 1.23 -4.16 1.27
CA VAL A 71 1.38 -5.12 2.38
C VAL A 71 2.39 -6.22 2.03
N SER A 72 2.29 -6.79 0.83
CA SER A 72 3.25 -7.80 0.35
C SER A 72 4.66 -7.25 0.26
N THR A 73 4.85 -6.00 -0.19
CA THR A 73 6.15 -5.33 -0.25
C THR A 73 6.74 -5.12 1.14
N TRP A 74 5.96 -4.64 2.12
CA TRP A 74 6.46 -4.46 3.48
C TRP A 74 6.85 -5.78 4.14
N LEU A 75 6.04 -6.83 3.94
CA LEU A 75 6.40 -8.17 4.39
C LEU A 75 7.68 -8.63 3.72
N GLY A 76 7.78 -8.54 2.39
CA GLY A 76 8.96 -8.89 1.59
C GLY A 76 10.23 -8.13 1.99
N ALA A 77 10.10 -6.88 2.43
CA ALA A 77 11.20 -6.07 2.99
C ALA A 77 11.60 -6.47 4.43
N GLY A 78 10.94 -7.49 5.00
CA GLY A 78 11.27 -8.05 6.30
C GLY A 78 10.66 -7.31 7.49
N VAL A 79 9.69 -6.42 7.26
CA VAL A 79 8.99 -5.69 8.33
C VAL A 79 8.20 -6.69 9.19
N PRO A 80 8.23 -6.58 10.54
CA PRO A 80 7.53 -7.51 11.41
C PRO A 80 6.02 -7.61 11.11
N PRO A 81 5.45 -8.83 11.02
CA PRO A 81 4.03 -9.02 10.69
C PRO A 81 3.05 -8.26 11.59
N ALA A 82 3.32 -8.16 12.89
CA ALA A 82 2.49 -7.39 13.81
C ALA A 82 2.43 -5.89 13.46
N GLN A 83 3.56 -5.31 13.05
CA GLN A 83 3.65 -3.91 12.64
C GLN A 83 2.91 -3.67 11.32
N VAL A 84 3.09 -4.58 10.35
CA VAL A 84 2.38 -4.53 9.07
C VAL A 84 0.86 -4.62 9.27
N ALA A 85 0.41 -5.55 10.12
CA ALA A 85 -1.01 -5.72 10.44
C ALA A 85 -1.61 -4.44 11.06
N ALA A 86 -0.89 -3.81 11.99
CA ALA A 86 -1.29 -2.55 12.61
C ALA A 86 -1.42 -1.41 11.58
N TRP A 87 -0.44 -1.24 10.69
CA TRP A 87 -0.49 -0.21 9.64
C TRP A 87 -1.57 -0.47 8.61
N ALA A 88 -1.79 -1.73 8.25
CA ALA A 88 -2.84 -2.11 7.35
C ALA A 88 -4.22 -1.98 8.02
N GLY A 89 -4.33 -2.06 9.34
CA GLY A 89 -5.61 -1.99 10.06
C GLY A 89 -6.37 -3.32 10.04
N HIS A 90 -5.67 -4.45 10.12
CA HIS A 90 -6.28 -5.77 10.31
C HIS A 90 -5.51 -6.59 11.35
N SER A 91 -6.07 -7.73 11.76
CA SER A 91 -5.41 -8.61 12.73
C SER A 91 -4.22 -9.36 12.11
N VAL A 92 -3.29 -9.81 12.97
CA VAL A 92 -2.17 -10.67 12.56
C VAL A 92 -2.68 -12.00 12.00
N ALA A 93 -3.77 -12.54 12.54
CA ALA A 93 -4.39 -13.77 12.03
C ALA A 93 -4.86 -13.61 10.57
N VAL A 94 -5.50 -12.48 10.24
CA VAL A 94 -5.87 -12.16 8.85
C VAL A 94 -4.63 -12.01 7.98
N LEU A 95 -3.58 -11.36 8.49
CA LEU A 95 -2.33 -11.18 7.76
C LEU A 95 -1.70 -12.53 7.39
N LEU A 96 -1.54 -13.43 8.35
CA LEU A 96 -0.95 -14.75 8.12
C LEU A 96 -1.81 -15.59 7.16
N ARG A 97 -3.14 -15.52 7.27
CA ARG A 97 -4.04 -16.23 6.33
C ARG A 97 -3.89 -15.76 4.89
N VAL A 98 -3.79 -14.45 4.68
CA VAL A 98 -3.83 -13.85 3.34
C VAL A 98 -2.44 -13.77 2.71
N TYR A 99 -1.38 -13.56 3.50
CA TYR A 99 -0.04 -13.25 3.02
C TYR A 99 1.04 -14.27 3.40
N ALA A 100 0.67 -15.48 3.89
CA ALA A 100 1.63 -16.53 4.23
C ALA A 100 2.66 -16.81 3.11
N LYS A 101 2.25 -16.76 1.85
CA LYS A 101 3.14 -16.98 0.70
C LYS A 101 4.26 -15.94 0.58
N CYS A 102 4.03 -14.70 1.00
CA CYS A 102 5.05 -13.65 1.01
C CYS A 102 6.09 -13.85 2.11
N VAL A 103 5.72 -14.53 3.20
CA VAL A 103 6.61 -14.84 4.33
C VAL A 103 7.47 -16.08 4.03
N ALA A 104 6.95 -17.02 3.24
CA ALA A 104 7.64 -18.26 2.89
C ALA A 104 8.96 -18.06 2.09
N GLY A 105 9.10 -16.94 1.37
CA GLY A 105 10.32 -16.62 0.62
C GLY A 105 11.47 -16.04 1.44
N GLN A 106 11.31 -15.87 2.76
CA GLN A 106 12.26 -15.15 3.62
C GLN A 106 13.10 -16.05 4.52
N GLU A 107 13.15 -17.34 4.23
CA GLU A 107 13.82 -18.31 5.11
C GLU A 107 15.31 -17.98 5.32
N GLU A 108 16.04 -17.70 4.23
CA GLU A 108 17.47 -17.38 4.31
C GLU A 108 17.73 -16.04 5.01
N ASP A 109 16.89 -15.02 4.79
CA ASP A 109 16.97 -13.75 5.52
C ASP A 109 16.62 -13.91 7.01
N ALA A 110 15.68 -14.81 7.33
CA ALA A 110 15.36 -15.14 8.72
C ALA A 110 16.52 -15.88 9.39
N LYS A 111 17.13 -16.87 8.73
CA LYS A 111 18.33 -17.57 9.23
C LYS A 111 19.51 -16.62 9.44
N ARG A 112 19.75 -15.69 8.51
CA ARG A 112 20.79 -14.65 8.66
C ARG A 112 20.54 -13.80 9.90
N ARG A 113 19.33 -13.27 10.07
CA ARG A 113 18.95 -12.46 11.24
C ARG A 113 19.08 -13.23 12.56
N ILE A 114 18.70 -14.51 12.58
CA ILE A 114 18.89 -15.39 13.76
C ILE A 114 20.37 -15.53 14.07
N THR A 115 21.19 -15.82 13.06
CA THR A 115 22.64 -16.03 13.21
C THR A 115 23.34 -14.77 13.73
N GLU A 116 22.97 -13.60 13.22
CA GLU A 116 23.49 -12.31 13.69
C GLU A 116 23.09 -12.04 15.14
N ALA A 117 21.84 -12.31 15.51
CA ALA A 117 21.33 -12.09 16.87
C ALA A 117 21.88 -13.06 17.91
N THR A 118 22.20 -14.29 17.52
CA THR A 118 22.75 -15.33 18.40
C THR A 118 24.28 -15.37 18.40
N ARG A 119 24.94 -14.49 17.63
CA ARG A 119 26.40 -14.43 17.61
C ARG A 119 26.91 -14.05 19.01
N PRO A 120 27.85 -14.83 19.59
CA PRO A 120 28.40 -14.50 20.90
C PRO A 120 29.06 -13.11 20.81
N LYS A 121 28.71 -12.22 21.76
CA LYS A 121 29.41 -10.95 21.90
C LYS A 121 30.87 -11.27 22.22
N SER A 122 31.79 -10.86 21.36
CA SER A 122 33.21 -10.87 21.66
C SER A 122 33.44 -10.06 22.94
N LEU A 123 34.02 -10.72 23.95
CA LEU A 123 34.48 -10.11 25.21
C LEU A 123 35.53 -9.02 24.92
#